data_AF-A0A9Q1BNI5-F1
#
_entry.id   AF-A0A9Q1BNI5-F1
#
_cell.length_a   1.000
_cell.length_b   1.000
_cell.length_c   1.000
_cell.angle_alpha   90.00
_cell.angle_beta   90.00
_cell.angle_gamma   90.00
#
_symmetry.space_group_name_H-M   'P 1'
#
loop_
_entity.id
_entity.type
_entity.pdbx_description
1 polymer ?
#
loop_
_entity_poly.entity_id
_entity_poly.type
_entity_poly.pdbx_seq_one_letter_code
_entity_poly.pdbx_strand_id
1 'polypeptide(L)'
;MWWNFQGKTEKYTAKEIGATSWNHKGSDALSSCVLLLTIAALLYDMSYHVSAFWAKPEQILRLLNQFTFFILLVAHSLFCLCSKLRSMLRSAVPCLSWASTFNARFIIRRAQILDLPRKGLPGKAFLVACMTWPLFNSVYRSYIYLYLSGCGFGLHVVTTAVVAILFMQTWGFFVYIRYFIRMSFQRNMNLLLSFIKEHEGQLDKCKGVVACVAVDFSCYSQLCELYVLVMIPVGVLALTTNITWEYMLRATCVSEDPQSANIQHSVKLMSWSEITMAFFLTVSALGGFQVTYIWDDLSVNILHLTSERHYHFWKGLSIAVSSLTRESNSLLTTVVCSLIGIYTGLNFGSDQNVSYLSKSCVNQTYTFPCI
;
A
#
# COMPACT_ATOMS: atom_id res chain seq x y z
N MET A 1 -24.60 1.49 10.48
CA MET A 1 -24.97 2.66 11.31
C MET A 1 -24.26 3.90 10.78
N TRP A 2 -24.93 5.05 10.71
CA TRP A 2 -24.40 6.31 10.16
C TRP A 2 -24.17 7.30 11.29
N TRP A 3 -23.02 7.22 11.95
CA TRP A 3 -22.66 8.17 13.01
C TRP A 3 -21.80 9.29 12.45
N ASN A 4 -22.11 10.53 12.87
CA ASN A 4 -21.21 11.66 12.67
C ASN A 4 -20.14 11.71 13.77
N PHE A 5 -19.28 12.72 13.69
CA PHE A 5 -18.18 12.96 14.61
C PHE A 5 -18.59 13.15 16.09
N GLN A 6 -19.89 13.37 16.37
CA GLN A 6 -20.52 13.51 17.69
C GLN A 6 -21.29 12.25 18.13
N GLY A 7 -21.32 11.18 17.32
CA GLY A 7 -22.12 9.99 17.59
C GLY A 7 -23.61 10.13 17.26
N LYS A 8 -24.05 11.24 16.64
CA LYS A 8 -25.44 11.42 16.21
C LYS A 8 -25.71 10.67 14.91
N THR A 9 -26.91 10.11 14.80
CA THR A 9 -27.32 9.38 13.59
C THR A 9 -27.76 10.35 12.50
N GLU A 10 -26.89 10.60 11.53
CA GLU A 10 -27.17 11.51 10.42
C GLU A 10 -26.95 10.78 9.09
N LYS A 11 -27.99 10.75 8.26
CA LYS A 11 -27.95 10.11 6.95
C LYS A 11 -27.40 11.12 5.94
N TYR A 12 -26.27 10.78 5.35
CA TYR A 12 -25.52 11.70 4.51
C TYR A 12 -26.16 11.88 3.13
N THR A 13 -26.17 13.11 2.61
CA THR A 13 -26.48 13.38 1.19
C THR A 13 -25.20 13.71 0.41
N ALA A 14 -25.05 13.21 -0.82
CA ALA A 14 -23.87 13.47 -1.66
C ALA A 14 -23.59 14.98 -1.88
N LYS A 15 -24.62 15.81 -1.66
CA LYS A 15 -24.60 17.27 -1.74
C LYS A 15 -23.74 17.91 -0.64
N GLU A 16 -23.70 17.32 0.56
CA GLU A 16 -22.97 17.87 1.72
C GLU A 16 -21.44 17.72 1.63
N ILE A 17 -20.93 16.76 0.83
CA ILE A 17 -19.48 16.62 0.55
C ILE A 17 -19.04 17.47 -0.65
N GLY A 18 -19.99 18.06 -1.40
CA GLY A 18 -19.70 18.60 -2.73
C GLY A 18 -19.32 17.51 -3.75
N ALA A 19 -19.58 16.23 -3.43
CA ALA A 19 -19.30 15.10 -4.32
C ALA A 19 -20.31 15.01 -5.48
N THR A 20 -21.42 15.75 -5.44
CA THR A 20 -22.42 15.76 -6.52
C THR A 20 -21.87 16.19 -7.87
N SER A 21 -20.90 17.12 -7.92
CA SER A 21 -20.26 17.51 -9.19
C SER A 21 -19.27 16.44 -9.71
N TRP A 22 -18.74 15.59 -8.84
CA TRP A 22 -17.73 14.58 -9.17
C TRP A 22 -18.36 13.20 -9.44
N ASN A 23 -19.51 12.93 -8.82
CA ASN A 23 -20.18 11.64 -8.81
C ASN A 23 -21.42 11.64 -9.73
N HIS A 24 -21.22 11.97 -11.00
CA HIS A 24 -22.24 11.85 -12.05
C HIS A 24 -22.34 10.39 -12.53
N LYS A 25 -23.44 9.99 -13.19
CA LYS A 25 -23.66 8.58 -13.64
C LYS A 25 -22.51 8.00 -14.49
N GLY A 26 -21.69 8.83 -15.13
CA GLY A 26 -20.53 8.43 -15.92
C GLY A 26 -19.22 8.27 -15.14
N SER A 27 -19.13 8.75 -13.89
CA SER A 27 -17.89 8.72 -13.09
C SER A 27 -17.40 7.29 -12.83
N ASP A 28 -18.35 6.35 -12.62
CA ASP A 28 -18.05 4.95 -12.37
C ASP A 28 -17.51 4.22 -13.61
N ALA A 29 -18.03 4.55 -14.79
CA ALA A 29 -17.53 4.02 -16.06
C ALA A 29 -16.17 4.63 -16.40
N LEU A 30 -16.04 5.96 -16.26
CA LEU A 30 -14.79 6.68 -16.52
C LEU A 30 -13.66 6.17 -15.62
N SER A 31 -13.89 6.03 -14.32
CA SER A 31 -12.88 5.51 -13.39
C SER A 31 -12.49 4.06 -13.69
N SER A 32 -13.43 3.23 -14.16
CA SER A 32 -13.12 1.86 -14.61
C SER A 32 -12.28 1.87 -15.89
N CYS A 33 -12.60 2.72 -16.87
CA CYS A 33 -11.81 2.88 -18.09
C CYS A 33 -10.39 3.37 -17.78
N VAL A 34 -10.25 4.40 -16.94
CA VAL A 34 -8.95 4.92 -16.50
C VAL A 34 -8.15 3.82 -15.82
N LEU A 35 -8.75 3.05 -14.91
CA LEU A 35 -8.08 1.94 -14.23
C LEU A 35 -7.62 0.83 -15.20
N LEU A 36 -8.44 0.47 -16.19
CA LEU A 36 -8.06 -0.53 -17.19
C LEU A 36 -6.92 -0.04 -18.10
N LEU A 37 -6.97 1.22 -18.55
CA LEU A 37 -5.88 1.84 -19.31
C LEU A 37 -4.58 1.90 -18.51
N THR A 38 -4.70 2.21 -17.22
CA THR A 38 -3.61 2.25 -16.24
C THR A 38 -2.96 0.87 -16.09
N ILE A 39 -3.76 -0.19 -15.92
CA ILE A 39 -3.26 -1.56 -15.85
C ILE A 39 -2.62 -1.98 -17.19
N ALA A 40 -3.23 -1.62 -18.32
CA ALA A 40 -2.68 -1.93 -19.64
C ALA A 40 -1.31 -1.27 -19.86
N ALA A 41 -1.14 -0.01 -19.44
CA ALA A 41 0.14 0.70 -19.53
C ALA A 41 1.23 0.02 -18.68
N LEU A 42 0.90 -0.41 -17.45
CA LEU A 42 1.84 -1.15 -16.60
C LEU A 42 2.20 -2.52 -17.19
N LEU A 43 1.21 -3.24 -17.73
CA LEU A 43 1.45 -4.55 -18.35
C LEU A 43 2.33 -4.40 -19.60
N TYR A 44 2.13 -3.36 -20.40
CA TYR A 44 2.99 -3.04 -21.53
C TYR A 44 4.43 -2.79 -21.07
N ASP A 45 4.63 -1.89 -20.10
CA ASP A 45 5.96 -1.56 -19.58
C ASP A 45 6.66 -2.78 -18.95
N MET A 46 5.92 -3.57 -18.16
CA MET A 46 6.41 -4.83 -17.60
C MET A 46 6.76 -5.86 -18.68
N SER A 47 5.92 -6.03 -19.70
CA SER A 47 6.18 -6.98 -20.80
C SER A 47 7.43 -6.61 -21.60
N TYR A 48 7.67 -5.32 -21.78
CA TYR A 48 8.87 -4.82 -22.44
C TYR A 48 10.13 -5.16 -21.64
N HIS A 49 10.13 -4.90 -20.33
CA HIS A 49 11.27 -5.28 -19.48
C HIS A 49 11.47 -6.79 -19.35
N VAL A 50 10.38 -7.56 -19.23
CA VAL A 50 10.47 -9.02 -19.21
C VAL A 50 11.08 -9.51 -20.51
N SER A 51 10.59 -9.10 -21.67
CA SER A 51 11.18 -9.52 -22.96
C SER A 51 12.64 -9.10 -23.13
N ALA A 52 13.05 -7.96 -22.57
CA ALA A 52 14.43 -7.48 -22.65
C ALA A 52 15.41 -8.29 -21.77
N PHE A 53 14.99 -8.75 -20.59
CA PHE A 53 15.86 -9.36 -19.57
C PHE A 53 15.59 -10.86 -19.31
N TRP A 54 14.47 -11.39 -19.75
CA TRP A 54 14.09 -12.79 -19.53
C TRP A 54 15.04 -13.73 -20.29
N ALA A 55 15.31 -14.89 -19.69
CA ALA A 55 16.25 -15.90 -20.19
C ALA A 55 17.71 -15.43 -20.36
N LYS A 56 18.11 -14.29 -19.77
CA LYS A 56 19.50 -13.83 -19.68
C LYS A 56 20.01 -14.01 -18.25
N PRO A 57 20.75 -15.09 -17.94
CA PRO A 57 21.15 -15.40 -16.57
C PRO A 57 21.95 -14.28 -15.92
N GLU A 58 22.77 -13.57 -16.68
CA GLU A 58 23.56 -12.42 -16.21
C GLU A 58 22.72 -11.20 -15.80
N GLN A 59 21.44 -11.13 -16.17
CA GLN A 59 20.59 -9.94 -15.95
C GLN A 59 19.45 -10.19 -14.95
N ILE A 60 19.45 -11.35 -14.27
CA ILE A 60 18.38 -11.74 -13.36
C ILE A 60 18.26 -10.76 -12.19
N LEU A 61 19.38 -10.31 -11.62
CA LEU A 61 19.35 -9.34 -10.53
C LEU A 61 18.63 -8.03 -10.91
N ARG A 62 18.88 -7.55 -12.13
CA ARG A 62 18.22 -6.36 -12.70
C ARG A 62 16.74 -6.58 -12.91
N LEU A 63 16.36 -7.75 -13.42
CA LEU A 63 14.97 -8.15 -13.59
C LEU A 63 14.23 -8.21 -12.24
N LEU A 64 14.86 -8.77 -11.20
CA LEU A 64 14.26 -8.85 -9.86
C LEU A 64 14.08 -7.47 -9.22
N ASN A 65 15.09 -6.60 -9.30
CA ASN A 65 14.96 -5.23 -8.78
C ASN A 65 13.82 -4.49 -9.49
N GLN A 66 13.75 -4.60 -10.82
CA GLN A 66 12.66 -4.00 -11.60
C GLN A 66 11.29 -4.60 -11.25
N PHE A 67 11.19 -5.91 -11.01
CA PHE A 67 9.94 -6.53 -10.54
C PHE A 67 9.50 -6.00 -9.19
N THR A 68 10.42 -5.78 -8.24
CA THR A 68 10.03 -5.25 -6.92
C THR A 68 9.41 -3.86 -7.02
N PHE A 69 9.95 -3.02 -7.90
CA PHE A 69 9.38 -1.71 -8.22
C PHE A 69 8.02 -1.83 -8.93
N PHE A 70 7.89 -2.70 -9.94
CA PHE A 70 6.61 -2.90 -10.61
C PHE A 70 5.52 -3.42 -9.69
N ILE A 71 5.84 -4.35 -8.79
CA ILE A 71 4.85 -4.87 -7.83
C ILE A 71 4.38 -3.74 -6.91
N LEU A 72 5.27 -2.85 -6.46
CA LEU A 72 4.90 -1.64 -5.70
C LEU A 72 3.91 -0.76 -6.48
N LEU A 73 4.17 -0.51 -7.77
CA LEU A 73 3.30 0.31 -8.63
C LEU A 73 1.99 -0.39 -9.00
N VAL A 74 1.99 -1.70 -9.21
CA VAL A 74 0.82 -2.46 -9.68
C VAL A 74 -0.14 -2.75 -8.52
N ALA A 75 0.38 -3.00 -7.32
CA ALA A 75 -0.40 -3.49 -6.19
C ALA A 75 -1.67 -2.65 -5.96
N HIS A 76 -1.54 -1.34 -5.79
CA HIS A 76 -2.69 -0.46 -5.51
C HIS A 76 -3.75 -0.52 -6.62
N SER A 77 -3.33 -0.58 -7.89
CA SER A 77 -4.24 -0.70 -9.04
C SER A 77 -5.01 -2.03 -9.02
N LEU A 78 -4.36 -3.14 -8.63
CA LEU A 78 -5.04 -4.43 -8.46
C LEU A 78 -6.07 -4.39 -7.33
N PHE A 79 -5.74 -3.79 -6.18
CA PHE A 79 -6.69 -3.63 -5.08
C PHE A 79 -7.92 -2.79 -5.50
N CYS A 80 -7.70 -1.71 -6.25
CA CYS A 80 -8.80 -0.91 -6.83
C CYS A 80 -9.63 -1.70 -7.84
N LEU A 81 -9.00 -2.54 -8.67
CA LEU A 81 -9.70 -3.38 -9.64
C LEU A 81 -10.59 -4.41 -8.93
N CYS A 82 -10.07 -5.09 -7.91
CA CYS A 82 -10.85 -6.01 -7.09
C CYS A 82 -12.05 -5.31 -6.42
N SER A 83 -11.89 -4.05 -5.99
CA SER A 83 -13.00 -3.25 -5.44
C SER A 83 -14.10 -2.98 -6.48
N LYS A 84 -13.71 -2.60 -7.70
CA LYS A 84 -14.65 -2.37 -8.81
C LYS A 84 -15.34 -3.66 -9.24
N LEU A 85 -14.60 -4.76 -9.40
CA LEU A 85 -15.15 -6.08 -9.72
C LEU A 85 -16.18 -6.52 -8.68
N ARG A 86 -15.89 -6.36 -7.38
CA ARG A 86 -16.86 -6.64 -6.32
C ARG A 86 -18.13 -5.80 -6.45
N SER A 87 -17.99 -4.51 -6.75
CA SER A 87 -19.12 -3.60 -6.94
C SER A 87 -20.02 -4.03 -8.10
N MET A 88 -19.42 -4.50 -9.21
CA MET A 88 -20.16 -5.02 -10.37
C MET A 88 -20.87 -6.35 -10.07
N LEU A 89 -20.20 -7.25 -9.33
CA LEU A 89 -20.73 -8.57 -8.95
C LEU A 89 -21.75 -8.54 -7.80
N ARG A 90 -22.24 -7.34 -7.41
CA ARG A 90 -23.26 -7.12 -6.36
C ARG A 90 -22.99 -7.89 -5.06
N SER A 91 -21.73 -8.01 -4.65
CA SER A 91 -21.32 -8.70 -3.42
C SER A 91 -21.59 -10.22 -3.36
N ALA A 92 -21.82 -10.89 -4.49
CA ALA A 92 -22.04 -12.34 -4.54
C ALA A 92 -20.81 -13.19 -4.13
N VAL A 93 -19.65 -12.55 -3.92
CA VAL A 93 -18.39 -13.21 -3.56
C VAL A 93 -17.99 -12.83 -2.12
N PRO A 94 -18.25 -13.69 -1.11
CA PRO A 94 -17.88 -13.42 0.28
C PRO A 94 -16.37 -13.21 0.47
N CYS A 95 -15.54 -13.93 -0.28
CA CYS A 95 -14.08 -13.89 -0.19
C CYS A 95 -13.46 -12.53 -0.55
N LEU A 96 -14.21 -11.63 -1.18
CA LEU A 96 -13.78 -10.28 -1.54
C LEU A 96 -14.29 -9.21 -0.56
N SER A 97 -14.78 -9.55 0.63
CA SER A 97 -15.36 -8.59 1.60
C SER A 97 -14.48 -7.37 1.83
N TRP A 98 -13.16 -7.59 1.95
CA TRP A 98 -12.14 -6.57 2.11
C TRP A 98 -12.14 -5.50 1.00
N ALA A 99 -12.54 -5.86 -0.23
CA ALA A 99 -12.50 -4.97 -1.38
C ALA A 99 -13.57 -3.86 -1.29
N SER A 100 -14.55 -4.01 -0.40
CA SER A 100 -15.54 -2.97 -0.10
C SER A 100 -14.91 -1.72 0.56
N THR A 101 -13.73 -1.86 1.15
CA THR A 101 -13.01 -0.77 1.84
C THR A 101 -12.68 0.41 0.92
N PHE A 102 -12.44 0.16 -0.38
CA PHE A 102 -12.17 1.20 -1.37
C PHE A 102 -13.42 1.71 -2.09
N ASN A 103 -14.61 1.24 -1.71
CA ASN A 103 -15.84 1.80 -2.25
C ASN A 103 -16.00 3.24 -1.76
N ALA A 104 -16.36 4.16 -2.66
CA ALA A 104 -16.62 5.56 -2.32
C ALA A 104 -17.59 5.71 -1.14
N ARG A 105 -18.64 4.88 -1.07
CA ARG A 105 -19.59 4.89 0.06
C ARG A 105 -18.94 4.51 1.38
N PHE A 106 -18.00 3.55 1.37
CA PHE A 106 -17.28 3.16 2.58
C PHE A 106 -16.36 4.28 3.06
N ILE A 107 -15.57 4.86 2.16
CA ILE A 107 -14.66 5.97 2.47
C ILE A 107 -15.43 7.18 3.00
N ILE A 108 -16.56 7.53 2.37
CA ILE A 108 -17.44 8.61 2.82
C ILE A 108 -17.98 8.34 4.23
N ARG A 109 -18.45 7.12 4.50
CA ARG A 109 -18.91 6.74 5.84
C ARG A 109 -17.79 6.85 6.88
N ARG A 110 -16.54 6.56 6.51
CA ARG A 110 -15.38 6.76 7.39
C ARG A 110 -15.06 8.24 7.60
N ALA A 111 -15.20 9.05 6.55
CA ALA A 111 -15.00 10.49 6.62
C ALA A 111 -15.97 11.19 7.59
N GLN A 112 -17.21 10.70 7.72
CA GLN A 112 -18.22 11.25 8.65
C GLN A 112 -17.83 11.17 10.11
N ILE A 113 -17.07 10.14 10.46
CA ILE A 113 -16.59 9.93 11.83
C ILE A 113 -15.51 10.97 12.15
N LEU A 114 -14.84 11.51 11.13
CA LEU A 114 -13.83 12.53 11.26
C LEU A 114 -14.47 13.93 11.23
N ASP A 115 -13.95 14.83 12.07
CA ASP A 115 -14.41 16.22 12.15
C ASP A 115 -13.65 17.07 11.12
N LEU A 116 -13.88 16.78 9.84
CA LEU A 116 -13.20 17.43 8.72
C LEU A 116 -13.46 18.94 8.64
N PRO A 117 -14.69 19.47 8.87
CA PRO A 117 -14.94 20.90 8.76
C PRO A 117 -14.14 21.75 9.75
N ARG A 118 -13.90 21.23 10.97
CA ARG A 118 -13.20 21.99 12.02
C ARG A 118 -11.71 21.67 12.09
N LYS A 119 -11.32 20.39 11.94
CA LYS A 119 -9.93 19.95 12.10
C LYS A 119 -9.19 19.78 10.77
N GLY A 120 -9.92 19.77 9.66
CA GLY A 120 -9.37 19.44 8.35
C GLY A 120 -8.99 17.96 8.22
N LEU A 121 -8.17 17.65 7.21
CA LEU A 121 -7.69 16.29 6.96
C LEU A 121 -6.78 15.78 8.10
N PRO A 122 -6.97 14.53 8.57
CA PRO A 122 -6.13 13.95 9.60
C PRO A 122 -4.70 13.74 9.09
N GLY A 123 -3.71 14.03 9.94
CA GLY A 123 -2.31 13.77 9.60
C GLY A 123 -1.81 14.56 8.39
N LYS A 124 -2.04 15.88 8.36
CA LYS A 124 -1.60 16.76 7.24
C LYS A 124 -0.12 16.58 6.89
N ALA A 125 0.75 16.45 7.89
CA ALA A 125 2.17 16.18 7.66
C ALA A 125 2.41 14.82 6.97
N PHE A 126 1.64 13.79 7.35
CA PHE A 126 1.69 12.48 6.71
C PHE A 126 1.16 12.52 5.27
N LEU A 127 0.09 13.27 5.01
CA LEU A 127 -0.40 13.53 3.64
C LEU A 127 0.69 14.18 2.77
N VAL A 128 1.35 15.22 3.30
CA VAL A 128 2.45 15.89 2.60
C VAL A 128 3.56 14.89 2.31
N ALA A 129 4.00 14.08 3.29
CA ALA A 129 5.01 13.05 3.07
C ALA A 129 4.60 12.01 2.00
N CYS A 130 3.33 11.57 2.01
CA CYS A 130 2.77 10.69 0.99
C CYS A 130 2.69 11.32 -0.41
N MET A 131 2.77 12.64 -0.53
CA MET A 131 2.82 13.32 -1.83
C MET A 131 4.24 13.65 -2.25
N THR A 132 5.03 14.24 -1.36
CA THR A 132 6.34 14.79 -1.70
C THR A 132 7.40 13.71 -1.89
N TRP A 133 7.39 12.64 -1.08
CA TRP A 133 8.41 11.59 -1.18
C TRP A 133 8.26 10.74 -2.45
N PRO A 134 7.05 10.26 -2.83
CA PRO A 134 6.88 9.55 -4.11
C PRO A 134 7.14 10.46 -5.31
N LEU A 135 6.75 11.74 -5.24
CA LEU A 135 7.07 12.71 -6.28
C LEU A 135 8.59 12.91 -6.42
N PHE A 136 9.30 13.10 -5.31
CA PHE A 136 10.75 13.22 -5.32
C PHE A 136 11.42 11.99 -5.96
N ASN A 137 11.03 10.78 -5.55
CA ASN A 137 11.58 9.54 -6.10
C ASN A 137 11.28 9.39 -7.60
N SER A 138 10.07 9.71 -8.05
CA SER A 138 9.70 9.62 -9.47
C SER A 138 10.40 10.67 -10.35
N VAL A 139 10.57 11.90 -9.87
CA VAL A 139 11.34 12.94 -10.55
C VAL A 139 12.82 12.56 -10.61
N TYR A 140 13.38 12.07 -9.50
CA TYR A 140 14.77 11.62 -9.45
C TYR A 140 15.03 10.42 -10.38
N ARG A 141 14.10 9.47 -10.43
CA ARG A 141 14.10 8.38 -11.41
C ARG A 141 14.09 8.90 -12.84
N SER A 142 13.18 9.82 -13.14
CA SER A 142 13.08 10.44 -14.47
C SER A 142 14.37 11.17 -14.86
N TYR A 143 15.01 11.87 -13.92
CA TYR A 143 16.31 12.51 -14.11
C TYR A 143 17.41 11.47 -14.44
N ILE A 144 17.47 10.35 -13.72
CA ILE A 144 18.43 9.27 -14.02
C ILE A 144 18.21 8.71 -15.43
N TYR A 145 16.96 8.43 -15.80
CA TYR A 145 16.65 7.85 -17.11
C TYR A 145 16.79 8.83 -18.28
N LEU A 146 16.45 10.11 -18.12
CA LEU A 146 16.47 11.08 -19.22
C LEU A 146 17.82 11.79 -19.38
N TYR A 147 18.53 12.04 -18.28
CA TYR A 147 19.72 12.89 -18.30
C TYR A 147 21.02 12.09 -18.09
N LEU A 148 21.04 11.17 -17.12
CA LEU A 148 22.26 10.42 -16.78
C LEU A 148 22.52 9.21 -17.70
N SER A 149 21.46 8.58 -18.22
CA SER A 149 21.58 7.36 -19.04
C SER A 149 22.13 7.60 -20.45
N GLY A 150 22.14 8.85 -20.93
CA GLY A 150 22.53 9.21 -22.30
C GLY A 150 21.62 8.65 -23.39
N CYS A 151 20.51 7.99 -23.03
CA CYS A 151 19.54 7.48 -23.98
C CYS A 151 18.78 8.65 -24.59
N GLY A 152 18.80 8.74 -25.93
CA GLY A 152 18.07 9.79 -26.64
C GLY A 152 16.59 9.83 -26.23
N PHE A 153 15.92 10.96 -26.48
CA PHE A 153 14.51 11.16 -26.18
C PHE A 153 13.61 10.23 -27.04
N GLY A 154 13.52 8.96 -26.63
CA GLY A 154 12.62 7.97 -27.20
C GLY A 154 11.24 8.05 -26.57
N LEU A 155 10.20 7.75 -27.35
CA LEU A 155 8.81 7.73 -26.88
C LEU A 155 8.61 6.76 -25.70
N HIS A 156 9.34 5.65 -25.67
CA HIS A 156 9.33 4.70 -24.55
C HIS A 156 9.83 5.33 -23.25
N VAL A 157 11.01 5.98 -23.27
CA VAL A 157 11.61 6.62 -22.08
C VAL A 157 10.69 7.68 -21.48
N VAL A 158 10.06 8.50 -22.33
CA VAL A 158 9.08 9.51 -21.90
C VAL A 158 7.84 8.84 -21.29
N THR A 159 7.35 7.78 -21.91
CA THR A 159 6.19 7.02 -21.41
C THR A 159 6.46 6.41 -20.05
N THR A 160 7.61 5.73 -19.87
CA THR A 160 8.01 5.12 -18.59
C THR A 160 8.22 6.16 -17.50
N ALA A 161 8.76 7.34 -17.82
CA ALA A 161 8.90 8.44 -16.86
C ALA A 161 7.53 8.98 -16.40
N VAL A 162 6.60 9.24 -17.33
CA VAL A 162 5.25 9.70 -17.02
C VAL A 162 4.48 8.67 -16.21
N VAL A 163 4.58 7.39 -16.59
CA VAL A 163 4.01 6.27 -15.83
C VAL A 163 4.61 6.22 -14.42
N ALA A 164 5.92 6.32 -14.26
CA ALA A 164 6.53 6.32 -12.94
C ALA A 164 5.98 7.45 -12.03
N ILE A 165 5.84 8.68 -12.55
CA ILE A 165 5.30 9.82 -11.80
C ILE A 165 3.84 9.59 -11.39
N LEU A 166 2.97 9.26 -12.36
CA LEU A 166 1.53 9.09 -12.09
C LEU A 166 1.27 7.95 -11.09
N PHE A 167 1.98 6.83 -11.24
CA PHE A 167 1.75 5.64 -10.41
C PHE A 167 2.37 5.76 -9.03
N MET A 168 3.55 6.37 -8.90
CA MET A 168 4.14 6.64 -7.58
C MET A 168 3.26 7.61 -6.78
N GLN A 169 2.72 8.63 -7.45
CA GLN A 169 1.81 9.57 -6.80
C GLN A 169 0.50 8.90 -6.38
N THR A 170 -0.07 8.06 -7.25
CA THR A 170 -1.30 7.31 -6.95
C THR A 170 -1.07 6.30 -5.81
N TRP A 171 0.09 5.65 -5.77
CA TRP A 171 0.51 4.80 -4.66
C TRP A 171 0.60 5.59 -3.34
N GLY A 172 1.15 6.81 -3.36
CA GLY A 172 1.20 7.70 -2.21
C GLY A 172 -0.20 8.02 -1.66
N PHE A 173 -1.14 8.37 -2.54
CA PHE A 173 -2.55 8.57 -2.17
C PHE A 173 -3.20 7.31 -1.60
N PHE A 174 -2.93 6.15 -2.19
CA PHE A 174 -3.42 4.86 -1.70
C PHE A 174 -2.93 4.58 -0.27
N VAL A 175 -1.66 4.88 0.03
CA VAL A 175 -1.10 4.76 1.38
C VAL A 175 -1.81 5.71 2.34
N TYR A 176 -2.03 6.95 1.94
CA TYR A 176 -2.75 7.93 2.76
C TYR A 176 -4.22 7.53 3.03
N ILE A 177 -4.93 6.97 2.05
CA ILE A 177 -6.31 6.50 2.25
C ILE A 177 -6.38 5.44 3.36
N ARG A 178 -5.39 4.55 3.46
CA ARG A 178 -5.33 3.57 4.55
C ARG A 178 -5.12 4.23 5.90
N TYR A 179 -4.19 5.18 5.99
CA TYR A 179 -4.00 6.01 7.19
C TYR A 179 -5.30 6.74 7.59
N PHE A 180 -5.99 7.33 6.62
CA PHE A 180 -7.25 8.04 6.84
C PHE A 180 -8.32 7.12 7.43
N ILE A 181 -8.49 5.92 6.86
CA ILE A 181 -9.44 4.92 7.36
C ILE A 181 -9.03 4.46 8.77
N ARG A 182 -7.75 4.24 9.03
CA ARG A 182 -7.24 3.91 10.37
C ARG A 182 -7.64 4.95 11.41
N MET A 183 -7.36 6.23 11.15
CA MET A 183 -7.70 7.34 12.05
C MET A 183 -9.20 7.42 12.29
N SER A 184 -10.02 7.12 11.27
CA SER A 184 -11.47 7.05 11.44
C SER A 184 -11.90 5.93 12.39
N PHE A 185 -11.25 4.76 12.35
CA PHE A 185 -11.56 3.65 13.24
C PHE A 185 -11.15 3.92 14.68
N GLN A 186 -9.97 4.48 14.90
CA GLN A 186 -9.54 4.88 16.26
C GLN A 186 -10.56 5.81 16.91
N ARG A 187 -11.07 6.80 16.15
CA ARG A 187 -12.13 7.67 16.65
C ARG A 187 -13.46 6.95 16.82
N ASN A 188 -13.82 6.05 15.90
CA ASN A 188 -15.06 5.28 15.99
C ASN A 188 -15.09 4.39 17.23
N MET A 189 -13.96 3.78 17.62
CA MET A 189 -13.87 2.97 18.83
C MET A 189 -14.09 3.81 20.09
N ASN A 190 -13.55 5.04 20.14
CA ASN A 190 -13.81 5.96 21.26
C ASN A 190 -15.29 6.38 21.35
N LEU A 191 -15.95 6.61 20.20
CA LEU A 191 -17.39 6.88 20.16
C LEU A 191 -18.20 5.65 20.60
N LEU A 192 -17.77 4.46 20.19
CA LEU A 192 -18.39 3.20 20.58
C LEU A 192 -18.30 2.96 22.09
N LEU A 193 -17.14 3.23 22.71
CA LEU A 193 -16.97 3.16 24.16
C LEU A 193 -17.91 4.12 24.89
N SER A 194 -18.04 5.35 24.39
CA SER A 194 -18.96 6.35 24.96
C SER A 194 -20.41 5.90 24.86
N PHE A 195 -20.80 5.33 23.71
CA PHE A 195 -22.14 4.79 23.48
C PHE A 195 -22.46 3.60 24.39
N ILE A 196 -21.51 2.67 24.56
CA ILE A 196 -21.65 1.50 25.45
C ILE A 196 -21.88 1.96 26.90
N LYS A 197 -21.13 2.97 27.34
CA LYS A 197 -21.26 3.54 28.69
C LYS A 197 -22.62 4.23 28.90
N GLU A 198 -23.10 4.96 27.90
CA GLU A 198 -24.42 5.62 27.98
C GLU A 198 -25.59 4.62 27.99
N HIS A 199 -25.42 3.46 27.35
CA HIS A 199 -26.44 2.43 27.21
C HIS A 199 -26.16 1.19 28.08
N GLU A 200 -25.53 1.40 29.24
CA GLU A 200 -25.24 0.34 30.20
C GLU A 200 -26.54 -0.40 30.60
N GLY A 201 -26.48 -1.73 30.60
CA GLY A 201 -27.65 -2.59 30.83
C GLY A 201 -28.44 -2.97 29.57
N GLN A 202 -28.24 -2.31 28.43
CA GLN A 202 -28.88 -2.67 27.15
C GLN A 202 -27.97 -3.53 26.28
N LEU A 203 -27.81 -4.81 26.68
CA LEU A 203 -26.82 -5.71 26.07
C LEU A 203 -27.02 -5.91 24.57
N ASP A 204 -28.25 -6.20 24.13
CA ASP A 204 -28.52 -6.53 22.72
C ASP A 204 -28.29 -5.33 21.80
N LYS A 205 -28.63 -4.12 22.28
CA LYS A 205 -28.36 -2.88 21.56
C LYS A 205 -26.86 -2.66 21.39
N CYS A 206 -26.08 -2.80 22.47
CA CYS A 206 -24.63 -2.64 22.42
C CYS A 206 -23.97 -3.71 21.53
N LYS A 207 -24.37 -4.99 21.67
CA LYS A 207 -23.89 -6.08 20.82
C LYS A 207 -24.15 -5.83 19.34
N GLY A 208 -25.36 -5.39 18.97
CA GLY A 208 -25.71 -5.10 17.57
C GLY A 208 -24.83 -4.00 16.96
N VAL A 209 -24.55 -2.95 17.73
CA VAL A 209 -23.69 -1.84 17.29
C VAL A 209 -22.23 -2.28 17.19
N VAL A 210 -21.71 -3.00 18.18
CA VAL A 210 -20.35 -3.58 18.17
C VAL A 210 -20.18 -4.49 16.96
N ALA A 211 -21.14 -5.39 16.69
CA ALA A 211 -21.09 -6.29 15.54
C ALA A 211 -21.06 -5.53 14.20
N CYS A 212 -21.83 -4.44 14.07
CA CYS A 212 -21.79 -3.60 12.87
C CYS A 212 -20.40 -2.96 12.66
N VAL A 213 -19.77 -2.48 13.73
CA VAL A 213 -18.42 -1.89 13.67
C VAL A 213 -17.37 -2.98 13.42
N ALA A 214 -17.54 -4.17 13.98
CA ALA A 214 -16.65 -5.31 13.79
C ALA A 214 -16.60 -5.78 12.33
N VAL A 215 -17.76 -5.89 11.67
CA VAL A 215 -17.84 -6.29 10.24
C VAL A 215 -17.06 -5.30 9.36
N ASP A 216 -17.30 -4.02 9.60
CA ASP A 216 -16.61 -2.94 8.91
C ASP A 216 -15.10 -2.95 9.15
N PHE A 217 -14.67 -3.14 10.41
CA PHE A 217 -13.27 -3.19 10.80
C PHE A 217 -12.58 -4.44 10.25
N SER A 218 -13.26 -5.59 10.24
CA SER A 218 -12.75 -6.84 9.68
C SER A 218 -12.45 -6.70 8.18
N CYS A 219 -13.29 -6.00 7.42
CA CYS A 219 -13.01 -5.70 6.01
C CYS A 219 -11.73 -4.88 5.84
N TYR A 220 -11.52 -3.88 6.71
CA TYR A 220 -10.31 -3.05 6.69
C TYR A 220 -9.06 -3.82 7.16
N SER A 221 -9.16 -4.63 8.22
CA SER A 221 -8.05 -5.46 8.71
C SER A 221 -7.60 -6.46 7.65
N GLN A 222 -8.54 -7.19 7.04
CA GLN A 222 -8.25 -8.13 5.96
C GLN A 222 -7.55 -7.46 4.77
N LEU A 223 -7.98 -6.24 4.41
CA LEU A 223 -7.30 -5.47 3.38
C LEU A 223 -5.85 -5.17 3.77
N CYS A 224 -5.62 -4.70 4.99
CA CYS A 224 -4.28 -4.35 5.48
C CYS A 224 -3.38 -5.58 5.54
N GLU A 225 -3.90 -6.70 6.05
CA GLU A 225 -3.19 -7.98 6.11
C GLU A 225 -2.82 -8.48 4.71
N LEU A 226 -3.75 -8.46 3.76
CA LEU A 226 -3.47 -8.88 2.37
C LEU A 226 -2.42 -7.97 1.72
N TYR A 227 -2.48 -6.67 1.98
CA TYR A 227 -1.47 -5.75 1.47
C TYR A 227 -0.08 -6.01 2.08
N VAL A 228 -0.01 -6.21 3.40
CA VAL A 228 1.24 -6.52 4.10
C VAL A 228 1.80 -7.87 3.63
N LEU A 229 0.95 -8.86 3.40
CA LEU A 229 1.30 -10.16 2.85
C LEU A 229 1.97 -10.05 1.47
N VAL A 230 1.55 -9.10 0.64
CA VAL A 230 2.18 -8.82 -0.66
C VAL A 230 3.46 -8.00 -0.49
N MET A 231 3.43 -6.96 0.34
CA MET A 231 4.53 -6.00 0.43
C MET A 231 5.75 -6.49 1.21
N ILE A 232 5.58 -7.32 2.25
CA ILE A 232 6.73 -7.83 3.03
C ILE A 232 7.66 -8.68 2.16
N PRO A 233 7.17 -9.72 1.44
CA PRO A 233 8.03 -10.51 0.55
C PRO A 233 8.73 -9.67 -0.51
N VAL A 234 8.01 -8.70 -1.09
CA VAL A 234 8.55 -7.78 -2.10
C VAL A 234 9.63 -6.89 -1.49
N GLY A 235 9.42 -6.38 -0.28
CA GLY A 235 10.40 -5.59 0.46
C GLY A 235 11.65 -6.38 0.82
N VAL A 236 11.50 -7.63 1.26
CA VAL A 236 12.63 -8.53 1.54
C VAL A 236 13.40 -8.83 0.26
N LEU A 237 12.70 -9.10 -0.85
CA LEU A 237 13.33 -9.31 -2.15
C LEU A 237 14.09 -8.05 -2.60
N ALA A 238 13.48 -6.86 -2.50
CA ALA A 238 14.10 -5.59 -2.87
C ALA A 238 15.34 -5.28 -2.03
N LEU A 239 15.29 -5.55 -0.73
CA LEU A 239 16.43 -5.38 0.17
C LEU A 239 17.56 -6.35 -0.19
N THR A 240 17.22 -7.62 -0.37
CA THR A 240 18.19 -8.67 -0.70
C THR A 240 18.86 -8.40 -2.03
N THR A 241 18.09 -8.06 -3.09
CA THR A 241 18.65 -7.75 -4.41
C THR A 241 19.55 -6.52 -4.38
N ASN A 242 19.19 -5.47 -3.62
CA ASN A 242 20.04 -4.27 -3.48
C ASN A 242 21.33 -4.53 -2.70
N ILE A 243 21.27 -5.32 -1.63
CA ILE A 243 22.48 -5.70 -0.87
C ILE A 243 23.39 -6.58 -1.73
N THR A 244 22.84 -7.59 -2.41
CA THR A 244 23.61 -8.46 -3.32
C THR A 244 24.23 -7.64 -4.45
N TRP A 245 23.48 -6.70 -5.02
CA TRP A 245 24.01 -5.79 -6.04
C TRP A 245 25.15 -4.93 -5.51
N GLU A 246 25.02 -4.35 -4.32
CA GLU A 246 26.08 -3.55 -3.69
C GLU A 246 27.35 -4.38 -3.43
N TYR A 247 27.19 -5.61 -2.95
CA TYR A 247 28.31 -6.52 -2.72
C TYR A 247 29.07 -6.81 -4.02
N MET A 248 28.34 -7.15 -5.08
CA MET A 248 28.95 -7.46 -6.39
C MET A 248 29.53 -6.21 -7.07
N LEU A 249 28.93 -5.03 -6.90
CA LEU A 249 29.46 -3.79 -7.46
C LEU A 249 30.88 -3.49 -6.92
N ARG A 250 31.11 -3.72 -5.62
CA ARG A 250 32.44 -3.55 -4.99
C ARG A 250 33.48 -4.53 -5.51
N ALA A 251 33.06 -5.65 -6.10
CA ALA A 251 33.95 -6.68 -6.65
C ALA A 251 34.31 -6.46 -8.14
N THR A 252 33.84 -5.38 -8.79
CA THR A 252 33.99 -5.17 -10.24
C THR A 252 34.71 -3.87 -10.64
N CYS A 253 35.29 -3.88 -11.84
CA CYS A 253 35.97 -2.75 -12.51
C CYS A 253 35.08 -1.53 -12.79
N VAL A 254 33.75 -1.62 -12.60
CA VAL A 254 32.80 -0.53 -12.86
C VAL A 254 33.06 0.69 -11.98
N SER A 255 33.76 0.50 -10.85
CA SER A 255 34.18 1.57 -9.94
C SER A 255 35.33 2.46 -10.46
N GLU A 256 36.03 2.04 -11.51
CA GLU A 256 37.20 2.76 -12.05
C GLU A 256 36.83 3.87 -13.03
N ASP A 257 35.66 3.78 -13.69
CA ASP A 257 35.15 4.84 -14.58
C ASP A 257 34.28 5.85 -13.80
N PRO A 258 34.66 7.13 -13.69
CA PRO A 258 33.96 8.11 -12.87
C PRO A 258 32.50 8.35 -13.32
N GLN A 259 32.21 8.25 -14.62
CA GLN A 259 30.84 8.44 -15.12
C GLN A 259 29.95 7.25 -14.74
N SER A 260 30.45 6.02 -14.95
CA SER A 260 29.76 4.80 -14.53
C SER A 260 29.54 4.77 -13.02
N ALA A 261 30.56 5.10 -12.22
CA ALA A 261 30.46 5.16 -10.76
C ALA A 261 29.38 6.15 -10.29
N ASN A 262 29.28 7.33 -10.93
CA ASN A 262 28.24 8.32 -10.59
C ASN A 262 26.82 7.83 -10.90
N ILE A 263 26.64 7.13 -12.04
CA ILE A 263 25.35 6.53 -12.41
C ILE A 263 24.96 5.43 -11.41
N GLN A 264 25.89 4.52 -11.07
CA GLN A 264 25.62 3.44 -10.10
C GLN A 264 25.28 4.00 -8.72
N HIS A 265 26.00 5.03 -8.26
CA HIS A 265 25.72 5.70 -6.99
C HIS A 265 24.32 6.34 -6.98
N SER A 266 23.95 7.00 -8.09
CA SER A 266 22.64 7.65 -8.23
C SER A 266 21.49 6.64 -8.20
N VAL A 267 21.63 5.52 -8.92
CA VAL A 267 20.65 4.41 -8.94
C VAL A 267 20.55 3.76 -7.56
N LYS A 268 21.67 3.58 -6.87
CA LYS A 268 21.71 3.04 -5.50
C LYS A 268 20.94 3.93 -4.53
N LEU A 269 21.20 5.23 -4.54
CA LEU A 269 20.52 6.19 -3.68
C LEU A 269 19.00 6.18 -3.95
N MET A 270 18.60 6.11 -5.22
CA MET A 270 17.19 6.01 -5.61
C MET A 270 16.55 4.74 -5.04
N SER A 271 17.17 3.57 -5.24
CA SER A 271 16.57 2.30 -4.82
C SER A 271 16.42 2.21 -3.29
N TRP A 272 17.43 2.67 -2.53
CA TRP A 272 17.32 2.77 -1.08
C TRP A 272 16.24 3.75 -0.62
N SER A 273 16.09 4.88 -1.31
CA SER A 273 15.01 5.84 -1.03
C SER A 273 13.62 5.24 -1.32
N GLU A 274 13.45 4.49 -2.41
CA GLU A 274 12.20 3.79 -2.75
C GLU A 274 11.85 2.73 -1.71
N ILE A 275 12.80 1.89 -1.30
CA ILE A 275 12.62 0.87 -0.25
C ILE A 275 12.24 1.51 1.08
N THR A 276 13.00 2.53 1.50
CA THR A 276 12.79 3.23 2.78
C THR A 276 11.43 3.92 2.79
N MET A 277 11.08 4.60 1.70
CA MET A 277 9.77 5.24 1.52
C MET A 277 8.64 4.20 1.61
N ALA A 278 8.74 3.10 0.86
CA ALA A 278 7.72 2.06 0.81
C ALA A 278 7.46 1.46 2.20
N PHE A 279 8.52 1.16 2.94
CA PHE A 279 8.44 0.62 4.28
C PHE A 279 7.91 1.65 5.28
N PHE A 280 8.53 2.83 5.36
CA PHE A 280 8.21 3.85 6.34
C PHE A 280 6.77 4.36 6.19
N LEU A 281 6.33 4.69 4.97
CA LEU A 281 4.98 5.18 4.74
C LEU A 281 3.94 4.09 4.98
N THR A 282 4.22 2.82 4.63
CA THR A 282 3.28 1.71 4.88
C THR A 282 3.14 1.43 6.38
N VAL A 283 4.25 1.29 7.11
CA VAL A 283 4.23 1.08 8.57
C VAL A 283 3.56 2.24 9.28
N SER A 284 3.86 3.48 8.88
CA SER A 284 3.23 4.67 9.45
C SER A 284 1.74 4.76 9.15
N ALA A 285 1.30 4.31 7.96
CA ALA A 285 -0.12 4.27 7.60
C ALA A 285 -0.92 3.26 8.44
N LEU A 286 -0.31 2.12 8.79
CA LEU A 286 -0.95 1.07 9.58
C LEU A 286 -0.78 1.27 11.10
N GLY A 287 0.30 1.92 11.52
CA GLY A 287 0.64 2.16 12.93
C GLY A 287 1.42 0.98 13.52
N GLY A 288 2.19 0.31 12.67
CA GLY A 288 2.78 -1.01 12.92
C GLY A 288 2.63 -1.90 11.68
N PHE A 289 2.63 -3.22 11.88
CA PHE A 289 2.42 -4.21 10.81
C PHE A 289 1.00 -4.75 10.74
N GLN A 290 0.24 -4.62 11.83
CA GLN A 290 -1.15 -5.06 11.93
C GLN A 290 -1.97 -3.94 12.55
N VAL A 291 -3.24 -3.85 12.16
CA VAL A 291 -4.18 -2.85 12.69
C VAL A 291 -5.03 -3.39 13.84
N THR A 292 -4.85 -4.67 14.18
CA THR A 292 -5.55 -5.41 15.24
C THR A 292 -5.48 -4.72 16.59
N TYR A 293 -4.37 -4.01 16.88
CA TYR A 293 -4.22 -3.22 18.10
C TYR A 293 -5.37 -2.23 18.36
N ILE A 294 -6.06 -1.72 17.33
CA ILE A 294 -7.21 -0.82 17.48
C ILE A 294 -8.39 -1.56 18.12
N TRP A 295 -8.56 -2.84 17.78
CA TRP A 295 -9.59 -3.70 18.36
C TRP A 295 -9.18 -4.20 19.74
N ASP A 296 -7.89 -4.49 19.93
CA ASP A 296 -7.36 -4.89 21.24
C ASP A 296 -7.51 -3.75 22.25
N ASP A 297 -7.21 -2.51 21.85
CA ASP A 297 -7.42 -1.32 22.67
C ASP A 297 -8.90 -1.13 23.05
N LEU A 298 -9.84 -1.34 22.11
CA LEU A 298 -11.27 -1.37 22.42
C LEU A 298 -11.60 -2.43 23.47
N SER A 299 -11.07 -3.65 23.30
CA SER A 299 -11.33 -4.78 24.19
C SER A 299 -10.82 -4.51 25.61
N VAL A 300 -9.60 -3.97 25.72
CA VAL A 300 -8.98 -3.57 26.99
C VAL A 300 -9.78 -2.46 27.66
N ASN A 301 -10.20 -1.43 26.90
CA ASN A 301 -11.02 -0.35 27.44
C ASN A 301 -12.40 -0.83 27.93
N ILE A 302 -13.01 -1.82 27.26
CA ILE A 302 -14.27 -2.43 27.74
C ILE A 302 -14.05 -3.17 29.06
N LEU A 303 -12.93 -3.88 29.22
CA LEU A 303 -12.58 -4.53 30.48
C LEU A 303 -12.39 -3.51 31.62
N HIS A 304 -11.78 -2.36 31.33
CA HIS A 304 -11.62 -1.28 32.31
C HIS A 304 -12.92 -0.59 32.71
N LEU A 305 -13.93 -0.59 31.84
CA LEU A 305 -15.25 -0.01 32.12
C LEU A 305 -16.18 -0.97 32.88
N THR A 306 -15.73 -2.20 33.18
CA THR A 306 -16.54 -3.19 33.89
C THR A 306 -17.00 -2.67 35.26
N SER A 307 -18.29 -2.86 35.54
CA SER A 307 -18.91 -2.51 36.81
C SER A 307 -19.60 -3.74 37.41
N GLU A 308 -19.46 -3.94 38.72
CA GLU A 308 -20.14 -5.00 39.46
C GLU A 308 -21.66 -4.89 39.36
N ARG A 309 -22.18 -3.66 39.28
CA ARG A 309 -23.63 -3.38 39.21
C ARG A 309 -24.28 -3.98 37.96
N HIS A 310 -23.53 -4.13 36.86
CA HIS A 310 -24.02 -4.68 35.60
C HIS A 310 -23.11 -5.82 35.11
N TYR A 311 -22.67 -6.70 36.02
CA TYR A 311 -21.74 -7.80 35.72
C TYR A 311 -22.15 -8.64 34.49
N HIS A 312 -23.43 -9.05 34.39
CA HIS A 312 -23.91 -9.86 33.26
C HIS A 312 -23.83 -9.13 31.91
N PHE A 313 -24.07 -7.81 31.90
CA PHE A 313 -23.93 -6.97 30.71
C PHE A 313 -22.46 -6.92 30.27
N TRP A 314 -21.55 -6.55 31.18
CA TRP A 314 -20.13 -6.40 30.86
C TRP A 314 -19.47 -7.72 30.46
N LYS A 315 -19.81 -8.83 31.15
CA LYS A 315 -19.36 -10.18 30.78
C LYS A 315 -19.87 -10.58 29.40
N GLY A 316 -21.16 -10.39 29.14
CA GLY A 316 -21.77 -10.72 27.85
C GLY A 316 -21.21 -9.89 26.69
N LEU A 317 -20.85 -8.64 26.94
CA LEU A 317 -20.24 -7.75 25.96
C LEU A 317 -18.77 -8.13 25.69
N SER A 318 -18.00 -8.40 26.74
CA SER A 318 -16.60 -8.80 26.62
C SER A 318 -16.45 -10.09 25.82
N ILE A 319 -17.30 -11.10 26.07
CA ILE A 319 -17.34 -12.35 25.30
C ILE A 319 -17.68 -12.07 23.82
N ALA A 320 -18.64 -11.18 23.56
CA ALA A 320 -19.01 -10.84 22.19
C ALA A 320 -17.84 -10.18 21.45
N VAL A 321 -17.14 -9.23 22.09
CA VAL A 321 -16.00 -8.52 21.51
C VAL A 321 -14.82 -9.46 21.25
N SER A 322 -14.50 -10.35 22.20
CA SER A 322 -13.41 -11.32 22.04
C SER A 322 -13.71 -12.38 20.98
N SER A 323 -14.97 -12.76 20.78
CA SER A 323 -15.38 -13.72 19.75
C SER A 323 -15.30 -13.17 18.32
N LEU A 324 -15.24 -11.85 18.15
CA LEU A 324 -15.20 -11.18 16.85
C LEU A 324 -13.78 -10.97 16.31
N THR A 325 -12.76 -11.18 17.16
CA THR A 325 -11.34 -11.21 16.78
C THR A 325 -11.03 -12.51 16.06
N ARG A 326 -10.67 -12.42 14.78
CA ARG A 326 -10.22 -13.57 14.00
C ARG A 326 -8.70 -13.49 13.90
N GLU A 327 -8.00 -14.43 14.54
CA GLU A 327 -6.56 -14.57 14.37
C GLU A 327 -6.23 -14.94 12.93
N SER A 328 -5.20 -14.30 12.34
CA SER A 328 -4.73 -14.63 11.00
C SER A 328 -3.29 -15.16 11.04
N ASN A 329 -3.06 -16.31 10.38
CA ASN A 329 -1.76 -16.95 10.25
C ASN A 329 -0.83 -16.26 9.22
N SER A 330 -1.02 -14.96 8.97
CA SER A 330 -0.30 -14.20 7.93
C SER A 330 1.22 -14.18 8.15
N LEU A 331 1.66 -14.26 9.41
CA LEU A 331 3.08 -14.33 9.81
C LEU A 331 3.81 -15.52 9.16
N LEU A 332 3.23 -16.72 9.20
CA LEU A 332 3.88 -17.93 8.67
C LEU A 332 4.15 -17.81 7.17
N THR A 333 3.17 -17.29 6.41
CA THR A 333 3.33 -17.11 4.96
C THR A 333 4.40 -16.06 4.64
N THR A 334 4.44 -14.95 5.38
CA THR A 334 5.49 -13.94 5.18
C THR A 334 6.89 -14.48 5.50
N VAL A 335 7.03 -15.33 6.52
CA VAL A 335 8.30 -15.98 6.88
C VAL A 335 8.76 -16.92 5.78
N VAL A 336 7.88 -17.79 5.27
CA VAL A 336 8.21 -18.72 4.18
C VAL A 336 8.65 -17.96 2.92
N CYS A 337 7.90 -16.93 2.51
CA CYS A 337 8.27 -16.12 1.35
C CYS A 337 9.59 -15.37 1.57
N SER A 338 9.88 -14.90 2.79
CA SER A 338 11.14 -14.24 3.12
C SER A 338 12.33 -15.21 3.05
N LEU A 339 12.16 -16.44 3.53
CA LEU A 339 13.17 -17.50 3.42
C LEU A 339 13.48 -17.85 1.95
N ILE A 340 12.47 -17.91 1.10
CA ILE A 340 12.65 -18.11 -0.35
C ILE A 340 13.40 -16.93 -0.97
N GLY A 341 13.06 -15.69 -0.60
CA GLY A 341 13.77 -14.48 -1.07
C GLY A 341 15.25 -14.50 -0.70
N ILE A 342 15.57 -14.83 0.56
CA ILE A 342 16.95 -14.93 1.06
C ILE A 342 17.70 -16.07 0.35
N TYR A 343 17.09 -17.25 0.22
CA TYR A 343 17.68 -18.38 -0.50
C TYR A 343 17.99 -18.04 -1.96
N THR A 344 17.09 -17.31 -2.61
CA THR A 344 17.29 -16.87 -4.00
C THR A 344 18.45 -15.88 -4.07
N GLY A 345 18.53 -14.92 -3.15
CA GLY A 345 19.63 -13.95 -3.03
C GLY A 345 21.00 -14.59 -2.81
N LEU A 346 21.08 -15.65 -2.00
CA LEU A 346 22.31 -16.37 -1.70
C LEU A 346 22.82 -17.23 -2.86
N ASN A 347 21.94 -17.64 -3.78
CA ASN A 347 22.29 -18.46 -4.94
C ASN A 347 22.61 -17.66 -6.21
N PHE A 348 22.47 -16.32 -6.19
CA PHE A 348 22.98 -15.49 -7.27
C PHE A 348 24.50 -15.38 -7.18
N GLY A 349 25.19 -16.19 -7.99
CA GLY A 349 26.65 -16.28 -8.06
C GLY A 349 27.34 -15.16 -8.83
N SER A 350 28.65 -15.34 -9.04
CA SER A 350 29.65 -14.42 -9.62
C SER A 350 29.37 -13.90 -11.04
N ASP A 351 28.41 -14.48 -11.75
CA ASP A 351 28.19 -14.26 -13.19
C ASP A 351 27.05 -13.25 -13.47
N GLN A 352 26.71 -12.38 -12.51
CA GLN A 352 25.71 -11.32 -12.70
C GLN A 352 26.33 -10.04 -13.26
N ASN A 353 25.69 -9.47 -14.28
CA ASN A 353 26.01 -8.15 -14.78
C ASN A 353 25.43 -7.06 -13.86
N VAL A 354 26.32 -6.39 -13.12
CA VAL A 354 26.00 -5.35 -12.15
C VAL A 354 26.04 -3.93 -12.68
N SER A 355 26.38 -3.74 -13.96
CA SER A 355 26.43 -2.42 -14.60
C SER A 355 25.02 -1.95 -15.00
N TYR A 356 24.32 -1.26 -14.09
CA TYR A 356 23.04 -0.63 -14.41
C TYR A 356 23.26 0.66 -15.20
N LEU A 357 22.67 0.78 -16.40
CA LEU A 357 22.70 2.01 -17.20
C LEU A 357 24.12 2.55 -17.47
N SER A 358 25.14 1.69 -17.36
CA SER A 358 26.54 2.02 -17.59
C SER A 358 27.18 0.97 -18.48
N LYS A 359 28.40 1.27 -18.90
CA LYS A 359 29.26 0.35 -19.67
C LYS A 359 29.44 -0.97 -18.91
N SER A 360 29.13 -2.10 -19.56
CA SER A 360 29.43 -3.43 -19.02
C SER A 360 30.89 -3.81 -19.26
N CYS A 361 31.60 -4.27 -18.22
CA CYS A 361 32.88 -4.96 -18.39
C CYS A 361 32.61 -6.39 -18.91
N VAL A 362 32.36 -6.56 -20.21
CA VAL A 362 32.44 -7.87 -20.90
C VAL A 362 33.33 -7.66 -22.13
N ASN A 363 34.51 -8.28 -22.16
CA ASN A 363 35.48 -8.22 -23.26
C ASN A 363 35.89 -6.81 -23.74
N GLN A 364 36.11 -5.85 -22.83
CA GLN A 364 36.64 -4.50 -23.16
C GLN A 364 35.83 -3.68 -24.19
N THR A 365 34.62 -4.10 -24.54
CA THR A 365 33.74 -3.36 -25.45
C THR A 365 32.56 -2.75 -24.72
N TYR A 366 32.40 -1.45 -24.92
CA TYR A 366 31.40 -0.60 -24.30
C TYR A 366 30.05 -0.71 -25.02
N THR A 367 29.03 -1.25 -24.37
CA THR A 367 27.65 -1.18 -24.86
C THR A 367 26.74 -0.54 -23.80
N PHE A 368 26.02 0.51 -24.21
CA PHE A 368 24.92 1.08 -23.44
C PHE A 368 23.68 0.24 -23.70
N PRO A 369 23.04 -0.38 -22.70
CA PRO A 369 21.69 -0.88 -22.87
C PRO A 369 20.74 0.31 -22.69
N CYS A 370 20.67 1.17 -23.71
CA CYS A 370 19.49 1.99 -23.91
C CYS A 370 18.39 1.04 -24.36
N ILE A 371 17.52 0.75 -23.40
CA ILE A 371 16.24 0.09 -23.62
C ILE A 371 15.22 1.22 -23.62
#